data_AF-A0A2J7QDM3-F1
#
_entry.id   AF-A0A2J7QDM3-F1
#
_cell.length_a   1.000
_cell.length_b   1.000
_cell.length_c   1.000
_cell.angle_alpha   90.00
_cell.angle_beta   90.00
_cell.angle_gamma   90.00
#
_symmetry.space_group_name_H-M   'P 1'
#
loop_
_entity.id
_entity.type
_entity.pdbx_description
1 polymer ?
#
loop_
_entity_poly.entity_id
_entity_poly.type
_entity_poly.pdbx_seq_one_letter_code
_entity_poly.pdbx_strand_id
1 'polypeptide(L)' 'FHQDSAIAHTAHISMQALSDISRNRNISSSIWPAHSPVLNPCNFFFWRYLKDKVYNSNP' A
#
# COMPACT_ATOMS: atom_id res chain seq x y z
N PHE A 1 2.12 5.57 -8.33
CA PHE A 1 2.55 4.82 -7.13
C PHE A 1 1.39 4.78 -6.15
N HIS A 2 1.00 3.60 -5.67
CA HIS A 2 -0.15 3.42 -4.78
C HIS A 2 0.34 2.92 -3.41
N GLN A 3 -0.01 3.65 -2.35
CA GLN A 3 0.36 3.34 -0.98
C GLN A 3 -0.79 3.63 -0.02
N ASP A 4 -0.73 3.01 1.16
CA ASP A 4 -1.66 3.28 2.25
C ASP A 4 -1.34 4.59 2.99
N SER A 5 -2.22 4.97 3.92
CA SER A 5 -2.10 6.17 4.74
C SER A 5 -1.25 5.96 6.00
N ALA A 6 -0.30 5.02 6.02
CA ALA A 6 0.58 4.85 7.18
C ALA A 6 1.34 6.15 7.48
N ILE A 7 1.64 6.39 8.76
CA ILE A 7 2.28 7.64 9.22
C ILE A 7 3.60 7.89 8.46
N ALA A 8 4.39 6.85 8.23
CA ALA A 8 5.64 6.93 7.47
C ALA A 8 5.42 7.28 5.98
N HIS A 9 4.31 6.83 5.38
CA HIS A 9 3.98 7.08 3.97
C HIS A 9 3.33 8.45 3.74
N THR A 10 2.74 9.06 4.78
CA THR A 10 2.13 10.40 4.71
C THR A 10 3.10 11.49 5.22
N ALA A 11 4.27 11.12 5.74
CA ALA A 11 5.29 12.08 6.17
C ALA A 11 5.71 12.98 4.99
N HIS A 12 5.91 14.28 5.27
CA HIS A 12 6.21 15.28 4.25
C HIS A 12 7.42 14.92 3.37
N ILE A 13 8.50 14.45 4.00
CA ILE A 13 9.73 14.03 3.31
C ILE A 13 9.44 12.85 2.36
N SER A 14 8.68 11.87 2.82
CA SER A 14 8.27 10.72 2.01
C SER A 14 7.41 11.15 0.83
N MET A 15 6.41 12.00 1.06
CA MET A 15 5.52 12.49 0.01
C MET A 15 6.25 13.35 -1.03
N GLN A 16 7.22 14.16 -0.61
CA GLN A 16 8.04 14.97 -1.50
C GLN A 16 8.92 14.10 -2.40
N ALA A 17 9.66 13.15 -1.82
CA ALA A 17 10.47 12.21 -2.59
C ALA A 17 9.61 11.38 -3.57
N LEU A 18 8.42 10.98 -3.14
CA LEU A 18 7.49 10.24 -4.00
C LEU A 18 6.90 11.09 -5.12
N SER A 19 6.60 12.36 -4.88
CA SER A 19 6.15 13.28 -5.92
C SER A 19 7.22 13.49 -6.99
N ASP A 20 8.49 13.62 -6.58
CA ASP A 20 9.63 13.77 -7.49
C ASP A 20 9.84 12.50 -8.35
N ILE A 21 9.82 11.32 -7.73
CA ILE A 21 10.03 10.03 -8.41
C ILE A 21 8.83 9.66 -9.30
N SER A 22 7.62 9.90 -8.81
CA SER A 22 6.38 9.51 -9.51
C SER A 22 5.84 10.59 -10.44
N ARG A 23 6.53 11.73 -10.58
CA ARG A 23 6.10 12.90 -11.37
C ARG A 23 4.67 13.33 -11.04
N ASN A 24 4.36 13.44 -9.75
CA ASN A 24 3.03 13.75 -9.22
C ASN A 24 1.93 12.74 -9.60
N ARG A 25 2.28 11.50 -10.01
CA ARG A 25 1.34 10.40 -10.23
C ARG A 25 1.31 9.45 -9.03
N ASN A 26 1.22 10.01 -7.82
CA ASN A 26 1.00 9.28 -6.59
C ASN A 26 -0.50 9.33 -6.22
N ILE A 27 -1.04 8.17 -5.86
CA ILE A 27 -2.37 8.06 -5.24
C ILE A 27 -2.08 7.80 -3.76
N SER A 28 -1.98 8.87 -2.99
CA SER A 28 -1.72 8.87 -1.55
C SER A 28 -2.94 9.32 -0.77
N SER A 29 -3.14 8.72 0.41
CA SER A 29 -4.00 9.04 1.57
C SER A 29 -5.37 9.72 1.42
N SER A 30 -5.63 10.64 0.49
CA SER A 30 -6.89 11.38 0.42
C SER A 30 -8.04 10.60 -0.23
N ILE A 31 -7.76 9.46 -0.85
CA ILE A 31 -8.76 8.64 -1.57
C ILE A 31 -9.18 7.41 -0.74
N TRP A 32 -8.42 7.07 0.31
CA TRP A 32 -8.62 5.83 1.05
C TRP A 32 -9.19 6.09 2.45
N PRO A 33 -10.33 5.46 2.81
CA PRO A 33 -10.82 5.50 4.18
C PRO A 33 -9.81 4.85 5.13
N ALA A 34 -9.64 5.44 6.31
CA ALA A 34 -8.85 4.84 7.38
C ALA A 34 -9.33 3.40 7.65
N HIS A 35 -8.40 2.46 7.84
CA HIS A 35 -8.69 1.04 8.10
C HIS A 35 -9.43 0.29 6.96
N SER A 36 -9.14 0.59 5.69
CA SER A 36 -9.67 -0.20 4.55
C SER A 36 -8.64 -1.16 3.93
N PRO A 37 -8.37 -2.33 4.55
CA PRO A 37 -7.44 -3.34 4.02
C PRO A 37 -7.91 -4.00 2.71
N VAL A 38 -9.17 -3.79 2.30
CA VAL A 38 -9.76 -4.44 1.11
C VAL A 38 -9.41 -3.71 -0.19
N LEU A 39 -8.96 -2.45 -0.12
CA LEU A 39 -8.80 -1.59 -1.29
C LEU A 39 -7.36 -1.46 -1.81
N ASN A 40 -6.38 -2.00 -1.08
CA ASN A 40 -5.01 -2.10 -1.59
C ASN A 40 -4.86 -3.41 -2.40
N PRO A 41 -4.61 -3.36 -3.72
CA PRO A 41 -4.41 -4.56 -4.55
C PRO A 41 -3.35 -5.51 -3.98
N CYS A 42 -2.31 -4.97 -3.33
CA CYS A 42 -1.28 -5.76 -2.69
C CYS A 42 -1.83 -6.56 -1.49
N ASN A 43 -2.75 -5.99 -0.71
CA ASN A 43 -3.29 -6.68 0.46
C ASN A 43 -4.37 -7.71 0.10
N PHE A 44 -5.26 -7.39 -0.83
CA PHE A 44 -6.33 -8.30 -1.23
C PHE A 44 -5.83 -9.49 -2.06
N PHE A 45 -4.94 -9.24 -3.03
CA PHE A 45 -4.52 -10.27 -3.98
C PHE A 45 -3.17 -10.88 -3.61
N PHE A 46 -2.12 -10.06 -3.55
CA PHE A 46 -0.75 -10.55 -3.42
C PHE A 46 -0.49 -11.21 -2.05
N TRP A 47 -0.81 -10.52 -0.96
CA TRP A 47 -0.62 -11.06 0.39
C TRP A 47 -1.53 -12.24 0.70
N ARG A 48 -2.74 -12.28 0.12
CA ARG A 48 -3.62 -13.45 0.21
C ARG A 48 -3.02 -14.66 -0.51
N TYR A 49 -2.60 -14.49 -1.76
CA TYR A 49 -1.96 -15.54 -2.53
C TYR A 49 -0.68 -16.07 -1.85
N LEU A 50 0.17 -15.18 -1.33
CA LEU A 50 1.39 -15.58 -0.63
C LEU A 50 1.08 -16.36 0.64
N LYS A 51 0.11 -15.92 1.45
CA LYS A 51 -0.31 -16.68 2.64
C LYS A 51 -0.82 -18.07 2.25
N ASP A 52 -1.66 -18.16 1.23
CA ASP A 52 -2.17 -19.45 0.73
C ASP A 52 -1.05 -20.35 0.18
N LYS A 53 0.09 -19.81 -0.24
CA LYS A 53 1.26 -20.60 -0.67
C LYS A 53 2.18 -21.01 0.47
N VAL A 54 2.47 -20.09 1.39
CA VAL A 54 3.38 -20.32 2.52
C VAL A 54 2.77 -21.28 3.54
N TYR A 55 1.48 -21.11 3.87
CA TYR A 55 0.80 -21.93 4.88
C TYR A 55 0.21 -23.24 4.32
N ASN A 56 0.28 -23.48 3.01
CA ASN A 56 -0.13 -24.77 2.42
C ASN A 56 0.93 -25.86 2.62
N SER A 57 2.17 -25.49 2.92
CA SER A 57 3.26 -26.45 3.16
C SER A 57 3.51 -26.76 4.64
N ASN A 58 2.88 -26.02 5.56
CA ASN A 58 2.96 -26.28 7.00
C ASN A 58 1.69 -25.73 7.68
N PRO A 59 0.66 -26.57 7.94
CA PRO A 59 -0.57 -26.16 8.61
C PRO A 59 -0.33 -25.70 10.05
#